data_AF-A0A7S4HNZ5-F1
#
_entry.id   AF-A0A7S4HNZ5-F1
#
_cell.length_a   1.000
_cell.length_b   1.000
_cell.length_c   1.000
_cell.angle_alpha   90.00
_cell.angle_beta   90.00
_cell.angle_gamma   90.00
#
_symmetry.space_group_name_H-M   'P 1'
#
loop_
_entity.id
_entity.type
_entity.pdbx_description
1 polymer ?
#
loop_
_entity_poly.entity_id
_entity_poly.type
_entity_poly.pdbx_seq_one_letter_code
_entity_poly.pdbx_strand_id
1 'polypeptide(L)'
;MTSRFHFATREVIRRTWAKGNSNVYFVIGSRCDIPPSQRMEYTCDRKRPESNSSTSEIAEWESFTEKEDALLEEEQSVHHDLVFVPVVDVYRALPQKLKESYEWGTKHTDAEWFVKIDDDMFIDVGELETYLSGKEFDSDTPTVVGKIAFSYGVLRTGKWTELIYEDDKYPPFPLGSKGHSVSRPIAEFVTENMDSLFNYQGEDTSLGIWLDESHLKKEVQWIASTHFISNHQNCNN
;
A
#
# COMPACT_ATOMS: atom_id res chain seq x y z
N MET A 1 0.91 -4.02 2.67
CA MET A 1 2.18 -3.72 1.96
C MET A 1 3.31 -3.70 2.98
N THR A 2 4.51 -4.13 2.59
CA THR A 2 5.65 -4.28 3.50
C THR A 2 6.95 -3.87 2.81
N SER A 3 7.94 -3.42 3.58
CA SER A 3 9.28 -3.17 3.07
C SER A 3 10.04 -4.47 2.82
N ARG A 4 10.92 -4.49 1.82
CA ARG A 4 11.79 -5.63 1.48
C ARG A 4 12.51 -6.21 2.69
N PHE A 5 13.10 -5.36 3.54
CA PHE A 5 13.90 -5.77 4.70
C PHE A 5 13.09 -6.11 5.97
N HIS A 6 11.75 -6.04 5.95
CA HIS A 6 10.89 -6.34 7.12
C HIS A 6 10.61 -7.84 7.34
N PHE A 7 11.62 -8.71 7.17
CA PHE A 7 11.50 -10.16 7.33
C PHE A 7 10.89 -10.58 8.68
N ALA A 8 11.40 -10.00 9.78
CA ALA A 8 10.92 -10.31 11.13
C ALA A 8 9.45 -9.88 11.33
N THR A 9 9.05 -8.75 10.76
CA THR A 9 7.67 -8.26 10.83
C THR A 9 6.72 -9.20 10.11
N ARG A 10 7.07 -9.62 8.88
CA ARG A 10 6.29 -10.61 8.12
C ARG A 10 6.16 -11.93 8.88
N GLU A 11 7.25 -12.40 9.50
CA GLU A 11 7.21 -13.63 10.29
C GLU A 11 6.31 -13.51 11.53
N VAL A 12 6.30 -12.36 12.20
CA VAL A 12 5.36 -12.10 13.30
C VAL A 12 3.93 -12.13 12.79
N ILE A 13 3.63 -11.48 11.66
CA ILE A 13 2.30 -11.49 11.04
C ILE A 13 1.85 -12.93 10.74
N ARG A 14 2.69 -13.74 10.08
CA ARG A 14 2.41 -15.16 9.76
C ARG A 14 2.09 -16.00 11.00
N ARG A 15 2.79 -15.75 12.11
CA ARG A 15 2.61 -16.49 13.37
C ARG A 15 1.44 -15.99 14.21
N THR A 16 0.90 -14.82 13.91
CA THR A 16 -0.17 -14.15 14.67
C THR A 16 -1.44 -14.07 13.86
N TRP A 17 -1.83 -12.89 13.37
CA TRP A 17 -3.15 -12.64 12.81
C TRP A 17 -3.33 -13.19 11.39
N ALA A 18 -2.25 -13.43 10.65
CA ALA A 18 -2.35 -14.12 9.35
C ALA A 18 -2.37 -15.66 9.51
N LYS A 19 -2.15 -16.18 10.72
CA LYS A 19 -2.05 -17.62 10.94
C LYS A 19 -3.36 -18.33 10.59
N GLY A 20 -3.29 -19.26 9.64
CA GLY A 20 -4.45 -20.04 9.20
C GLY A 20 -5.29 -19.38 8.12
N ASN A 21 -4.94 -18.16 7.70
CA ASN A 21 -5.59 -17.42 6.62
C ASN A 21 -4.76 -17.56 5.34
N SER A 22 -5.34 -18.09 4.27
CA SER A 22 -4.65 -18.29 2.97
C SER A 22 -4.77 -17.11 2.02
N ASN A 23 -5.50 -16.08 2.41
CA ASN A 23 -5.83 -14.87 1.64
C ASN A 23 -4.99 -13.65 2.08
N VAL A 24 -3.87 -13.87 2.77
CA VAL A 24 -2.96 -12.81 3.21
C VAL A 24 -1.68 -12.90 2.40
N TYR A 25 -1.31 -11.79 1.75
CA TYR A 25 -0.14 -11.69 0.89
C TYR A 25 0.71 -10.47 1.24
N PHE A 26 2.02 -10.60 1.09
CA PHE A 26 2.99 -9.53 1.32
C PHE A 26 3.46 -8.94 0.00
N VAL A 27 2.95 -7.75 -0.34
CA VAL A 27 3.38 -7.04 -1.56
C VAL A 27 4.71 -6.32 -1.34
N ILE A 28 5.70 -6.66 -2.16
CA ILE A 28 7.09 -6.24 -2.07
C ILE A 28 7.54 -5.65 -3.42
N GLY A 29 8.14 -4.46 -3.38
CA GLY A 29 8.68 -3.82 -4.58
C GLY A 29 10.07 -4.31 -4.96
N SER A 30 10.57 -3.82 -6.08
CA SER A 30 11.96 -3.97 -6.53
C SER A 30 12.92 -3.15 -5.66
N ARG A 31 14.18 -3.56 -5.60
CA ARG A 31 15.21 -2.78 -4.90
C ARG A 31 15.52 -1.45 -5.60
N CYS A 32 16.10 -0.52 -4.86
CA CYS A 32 16.70 0.69 -5.41
C CYS A 32 18.23 0.52 -5.49
N ASP A 33 18.81 0.63 -6.68
CA ASP A 33 20.25 0.40 -6.89
C ASP A 33 21.13 1.58 -6.42
N ILE A 34 20.53 2.71 -6.06
CA ILE A 34 21.26 3.87 -5.53
C ILE A 34 21.43 3.68 -4.01
N PRO A 35 22.61 3.84 -3.40
CA PRO A 35 22.75 3.80 -1.94
C PRO A 35 21.87 4.84 -1.21
N PRO A 36 21.26 4.53 -0.04
CA PRO A 36 20.35 5.44 0.67
C PRO A 36 20.90 6.85 0.96
N SER A 37 22.19 6.95 1.28
CA SER A 37 22.91 8.21 1.54
C SER A 37 22.84 9.21 0.37
N GLN A 38 22.70 8.69 -0.86
CA GLN A 38 22.72 9.44 -2.12
C GLN A 38 21.33 9.74 -2.66
N ARG A 39 20.27 9.18 -2.08
CA ARG A 39 18.90 9.34 -2.56
C ARG A 39 18.28 10.65 -2.09
N MET A 40 17.49 11.29 -2.95
CA MET A 40 16.50 12.26 -2.47
C MET A 40 15.54 11.55 -1.51
N GLU A 41 15.15 12.25 -0.44
CA GLU A 41 14.33 11.67 0.62
C GLU A 41 13.09 10.98 0.05
N TYR A 42 12.84 9.74 0.47
CA TYR A 42 11.68 8.92 0.07
C TYR A 42 11.60 8.49 -1.41
N THR A 43 12.63 8.76 -2.22
CA THR A 43 12.66 8.40 -3.65
C THR A 43 13.82 7.44 -3.96
N CYS A 44 13.87 6.95 -5.20
CA CYS A 44 15.04 6.29 -5.77
C CYS A 44 15.72 7.21 -6.81
N ASP A 45 15.81 8.51 -6.51
CA ASP A 45 16.48 9.51 -7.37
C ASP A 45 17.75 10.00 -6.68
N ARG A 46 18.82 10.27 -7.44
CA ARG A 46 20.06 10.81 -6.87
C ARG A 46 19.88 12.27 -6.44
N LYS A 47 20.40 12.65 -5.26
CA LYS A 47 20.49 14.05 -4.81
C LYS A 47 21.25 14.94 -5.78
N ARG A 48 22.25 14.38 -6.48
CA ARG A 48 23.07 15.06 -7.50
C ARG A 48 23.37 14.08 -8.63
N PRO A 49 23.29 14.50 -9.90
CA PRO A 49 23.60 13.63 -11.04
C PRO A 49 25.02 13.05 -11.01
N GLU A 50 25.97 13.79 -10.45
CA GLU A 50 27.40 13.43 -10.35
C GLU A 50 27.85 13.25 -8.88
N SER A 51 27.10 12.51 -8.05
CA SER A 51 27.60 12.17 -6.72
C SER A 51 28.77 11.18 -6.83
N ASN A 52 29.99 11.64 -6.55
CA ASN A 52 31.16 10.77 -6.39
C ASN A 52 31.02 9.94 -5.11
N SER A 53 30.28 8.85 -5.19
CA SER A 53 30.29 7.80 -4.18
C SER A 53 31.66 7.16 -4.15
N SER A 54 32.16 6.80 -2.97
CA SER A 54 33.31 5.91 -2.94
C SER A 54 32.91 4.58 -3.58
N THR A 55 33.83 3.97 -4.34
CA THR A 55 33.64 2.62 -4.89
C THR A 55 33.29 1.61 -3.79
N SER A 56 33.76 1.84 -2.56
CA SER A 56 33.40 1.01 -1.39
C SER A 56 31.93 1.08 -1.02
N GLU A 57 31.31 2.28 -1.02
CA GLU A 57 29.90 2.44 -0.63
C GLU A 57 28.96 1.79 -1.66
N ILE A 58 29.31 1.90 -2.95
CA ILE A 58 28.55 1.22 -4.02
C ILE A 58 28.65 -0.30 -3.83
N ALA A 59 29.86 -0.84 -3.65
CA ALA A 59 30.07 -2.28 -3.47
C ALA A 59 29.39 -2.82 -2.19
N GLU A 60 29.41 -2.07 -1.10
CA GLU A 60 28.71 -2.41 0.14
C GLU A 60 27.18 -2.45 -0.06
N TRP A 61 26.63 -1.47 -0.78
CA TRP A 61 25.20 -1.43 -1.10
C TRP A 61 24.78 -2.56 -2.03
N GLU A 62 25.55 -2.82 -3.09
CA GLU A 62 25.32 -3.95 -4.01
C GLU A 62 25.30 -5.27 -3.22
N SER A 63 26.32 -5.52 -2.40
CA SER A 63 26.39 -6.72 -1.56
C SER A 63 25.22 -6.84 -0.59
N PHE A 64 24.79 -5.73 0.02
CA PHE A 64 23.60 -5.71 0.88
C PHE A 64 22.34 -6.10 0.09
N THR A 65 22.13 -5.50 -1.08
CA THR A 65 20.94 -5.78 -1.88
C THR A 65 20.90 -7.18 -2.45
N GLU A 66 22.03 -7.74 -2.88
CA GLU A 66 22.12 -9.13 -3.33
C GLU A 66 21.78 -10.11 -2.20
N LYS A 67 22.25 -9.82 -0.98
CA LYS A 67 21.89 -10.60 0.19
C LYS A 67 20.41 -10.48 0.53
N GLU A 68 19.83 -9.28 0.41
CA GLU A 68 18.40 -9.07 0.60
C GLU A 68 17.57 -9.87 -0.41
N ASP A 69 17.94 -9.85 -1.70
CA ASP A 69 17.30 -10.64 -2.74
C ASP A 69 17.35 -12.14 -2.44
N ALA A 70 18.53 -12.67 -2.08
CA ALA A 70 18.67 -14.09 -1.73
C ALA A 70 17.79 -14.51 -0.53
N LEU A 71 17.65 -13.63 0.47
CA LEU A 71 16.78 -13.89 1.63
C LEU A 71 15.30 -13.84 1.25
N LEU A 72 14.89 -12.95 0.34
CA LEU A 72 13.52 -12.91 -0.19
C LEU A 72 13.19 -14.13 -1.03
N GLU A 73 14.14 -14.62 -1.83
CA GLU A 73 14.00 -15.88 -2.57
C GLU A 73 13.83 -17.08 -1.62
N GLU A 74 14.65 -17.16 -0.57
CA GLU A 74 14.52 -18.18 0.46
C GLU A 74 13.16 -18.08 1.18
N GLU A 75 12.76 -16.88 1.61
CA GLU A 75 11.47 -16.64 2.26
C GLU A 75 10.30 -17.08 1.35
N GLN A 76 10.33 -16.70 0.07
CA GLN A 76 9.31 -17.09 -0.89
C GLN A 76 9.29 -18.60 -1.15
N SER A 77 10.44 -19.26 -1.12
CA SER A 77 10.53 -20.72 -1.30
C SER A 77 9.90 -21.52 -0.16
N VAL A 78 9.78 -20.91 1.02
CA VAL A 78 9.19 -21.53 2.22
C VAL A 78 7.72 -21.16 2.37
N HIS A 79 7.36 -19.88 2.20
CA HIS A 79 6.05 -19.37 2.56
C HIS A 79 5.09 -19.18 1.39
N HIS A 80 5.61 -18.95 0.17
CA HIS A 80 4.81 -18.75 -1.05
C HIS A 80 3.75 -17.63 -0.97
N ASP A 81 3.94 -16.65 -0.09
CA ASP A 81 2.99 -15.57 0.20
C ASP A 81 3.51 -14.17 -0.15
N LEU A 82 4.71 -14.07 -0.75
CA LEU A 82 5.25 -12.83 -1.28
C LEU A 82 4.72 -12.57 -2.70
N VAL A 83 4.28 -11.33 -2.93
CA VAL A 83 3.89 -10.81 -4.23
C VAL A 83 4.90 -9.76 -4.65
N PHE A 84 5.75 -10.10 -5.60
CA PHE A 84 6.75 -9.19 -6.15
C PHE A 84 6.11 -8.33 -7.24
N VAL A 85 6.23 -7.01 -7.11
CA VAL A 85 5.66 -6.04 -8.06
C VAL A 85 6.76 -5.18 -8.71
N PRO A 86 6.60 -4.78 -9.99
CA PRO A 86 7.63 -4.10 -10.78
C PRO A 86 7.76 -2.60 -10.47
N VAL A 87 7.79 -2.25 -9.18
CA VAL A 87 7.94 -0.86 -8.69
C VAL A 87 9.02 -0.80 -7.63
N VAL A 88 9.87 0.21 -7.67
CA VAL A 88 10.93 0.38 -6.67
C VAL A 88 10.34 0.65 -5.28
N ASP A 89 10.81 -0.07 -4.27
CA ASP A 89 10.28 0.00 -2.90
C ASP A 89 10.79 1.23 -2.15
N VAL A 90 10.19 2.37 -2.46
CA VAL A 90 10.41 3.67 -1.80
C VAL A 90 9.08 4.33 -1.49
N TYR A 91 9.05 5.16 -0.46
CA TYR A 91 7.81 5.73 0.06
C TYR A 91 7.04 6.56 -1.00
N ARG A 92 7.72 7.30 -1.90
CA ARG A 92 7.06 8.04 -2.98
C ARG A 92 6.49 7.18 -4.11
N ALA A 93 6.80 5.88 -4.13
CA ALA A 93 6.29 4.92 -5.10
C ALA A 93 5.13 4.08 -4.56
N LEU A 94 4.66 4.34 -3.33
CA LEU A 94 3.53 3.62 -2.73
C LEU A 94 2.24 3.67 -3.57
N PRO A 95 1.84 4.78 -4.22
CA PRO A 95 0.68 4.77 -5.09
C PRO A 95 0.80 3.77 -6.24
N GLN A 96 1.98 3.68 -6.87
CA GLN A 96 2.22 2.67 -7.90
C GLN A 96 2.16 1.27 -7.30
N LYS A 97 2.80 1.06 -6.14
CA LYS A 97 2.75 -0.23 -5.43
C LYS A 97 1.33 -0.66 -5.10
N LEU A 98 0.43 0.27 -4.78
CA LEU A 98 -0.99 0.00 -4.57
C LEU A 98 -1.69 -0.44 -5.87
N LYS A 99 -1.44 0.23 -7.00
CA LYS A 99 -1.97 -0.18 -8.31
C LYS A 99 -1.54 -1.59 -8.68
N GLU A 100 -0.25 -1.88 -8.57
CA GLU A 100 0.32 -3.21 -8.85
C GLU A 100 -0.25 -4.29 -7.90
N SER A 101 -0.53 -3.92 -6.64
CA SER A 101 -1.19 -4.81 -5.68
C SER A 101 -2.59 -5.19 -6.14
N TYR A 102 -3.38 -4.21 -6.59
CA TYR A 102 -4.71 -4.47 -7.16
C TYR A 102 -4.62 -5.26 -8.45
N GLU A 103 -3.65 -4.97 -9.33
CA GLU A 103 -3.49 -5.69 -10.59
C GLU A 103 -3.18 -7.17 -10.36
N TRP A 104 -2.27 -7.46 -9.44
CA TRP A 104 -2.00 -8.84 -9.06
C TRP A 104 -3.26 -9.49 -8.48
N GLY A 105 -3.95 -8.81 -7.56
CA GLY A 105 -5.13 -9.34 -6.90
C GLY A 105 -6.29 -9.64 -7.86
N THR A 106 -6.61 -8.72 -8.78
CA THR A 106 -7.72 -8.89 -9.74
C THR A 106 -7.42 -9.97 -10.78
N LYS A 107 -6.14 -10.15 -11.17
CA LYS A 107 -5.73 -11.17 -12.15
C LYS A 107 -5.57 -12.58 -11.59
N HIS A 108 -5.27 -12.73 -10.30
CA HIS A 108 -4.89 -14.03 -9.71
C HIS A 108 -5.92 -14.56 -8.71
N THR A 109 -6.97 -13.81 -8.40
CA THR A 109 -7.99 -14.21 -7.43
C THR A 109 -9.38 -13.81 -7.93
N ASP A 110 -10.40 -14.50 -7.43
CA ASP A 110 -11.82 -14.13 -7.58
C ASP A 110 -12.32 -13.32 -6.36
N ALA A 111 -11.42 -12.71 -5.57
CA ALA A 111 -11.77 -11.98 -4.36
C ALA A 111 -12.72 -10.81 -4.66
N GLU A 112 -13.84 -10.73 -3.95
CA GLU A 112 -14.81 -9.63 -4.08
C GLU A 112 -14.34 -8.33 -3.40
N TRP A 113 -13.43 -8.45 -2.43
CA TRP A 113 -12.89 -7.37 -1.62
C TRP A 113 -11.38 -7.44 -1.56
N PHE A 114 -10.74 -6.28 -1.63
CA PHE A 114 -9.30 -6.12 -1.51
C PHE A 114 -8.98 -5.25 -0.29
N VAL A 115 -8.24 -5.80 0.67
CA VAL A 115 -7.89 -5.13 1.92
C VAL A 115 -6.43 -4.70 1.90
N LYS A 116 -6.19 -3.40 2.00
CA LYS A 116 -4.85 -2.84 2.21
C LYS A 116 -4.64 -2.56 3.69
N ILE A 117 -3.55 -3.08 4.23
CA ILE A 117 -2.99 -2.69 5.53
C ILE A 117 -1.46 -2.56 5.42
N ASP A 118 -0.86 -1.81 6.35
CA ASP A 118 0.59 -1.75 6.50
C ASP A 118 1.09 -2.87 7.43
N ASP A 119 2.37 -3.19 7.35
CA ASP A 119 2.96 -4.31 8.11
C ASP A 119 3.18 -3.99 9.60
N ASP A 120 2.94 -2.75 10.03
CA ASP A 120 2.92 -2.33 11.43
C ASP A 120 1.49 -2.30 12.02
N MET A 121 0.53 -2.93 11.35
CA MET A 121 -0.88 -3.02 11.77
C MET A 121 -1.31 -4.42 12.18
N PHE A 122 -2.45 -4.49 12.86
CA PHE A 122 -3.16 -5.70 13.22
C PHE A 122 -4.55 -5.69 12.58
N ILE A 123 -5.02 -6.87 12.18
CA ILE A 123 -6.35 -7.09 11.63
C ILE A 123 -6.92 -8.42 12.15
N ASP A 124 -8.19 -8.43 12.56
CA ASP A 124 -8.93 -9.69 12.70
C ASP A 124 -9.55 -10.03 11.33
N VAL A 125 -8.94 -11.00 10.65
CA VAL A 125 -9.33 -11.38 9.28
C VAL A 125 -10.75 -11.95 9.25
N GLY A 126 -11.13 -12.76 10.25
CA GLY A 126 -12.45 -13.41 10.29
C GLY A 126 -13.57 -12.43 10.62
N GLU A 127 -13.32 -11.48 11.53
CA GLU A 127 -14.24 -10.39 11.82
C GLU A 127 -14.44 -9.50 10.58
N LEU A 128 -13.36 -9.11 9.90
CA LEU A 128 -13.46 -8.27 8.71
C LEU A 128 -14.18 -8.98 7.55
N GLU A 129 -13.90 -10.27 7.32
CA GLU A 129 -14.58 -11.07 6.30
C GLU A 129 -16.09 -11.17 6.60
N THR A 130 -16.45 -11.41 7.86
CA THR A 130 -17.86 -11.43 8.31
C THR A 130 -18.54 -10.09 8.07
N TYR A 131 -17.85 -8.99 8.37
CA TYR A 131 -18.36 -7.64 8.17
C TYR A 131 -18.57 -7.31 6.68
N LEU A 132 -17.57 -7.55 5.82
CA LEU A 132 -17.64 -7.24 4.39
C LEU A 132 -18.60 -8.17 3.61
N SER A 133 -18.83 -9.39 4.10
CA SER A 133 -19.81 -10.34 3.53
C SER A 133 -21.23 -10.12 4.05
N GLY A 134 -21.45 -9.11 4.88
CA GLY A 134 -22.75 -8.75 5.41
C GLY A 134 -23.72 -8.28 4.32
N LYS A 135 -25.02 -8.48 4.53
CA LYS A 135 -26.08 -8.09 3.57
C LYS A 135 -26.16 -6.59 3.25
N GLU A 136 -25.45 -5.76 4.00
CA GLU A 136 -25.37 -4.31 3.80
C GLU A 136 -24.42 -3.93 2.66
N PHE A 137 -23.55 -4.86 2.25
CA PHE A 137 -22.59 -4.65 1.20
C PHE A 137 -22.97 -5.44 -0.05
N ASP A 138 -22.93 -4.75 -1.19
CA ASP A 138 -22.96 -5.36 -2.51
C ASP A 138 -21.56 -5.21 -3.11
N SER A 139 -20.89 -6.34 -3.33
CA SER A 139 -19.52 -6.37 -3.86
C SER A 139 -19.43 -5.87 -5.31
N ASP A 140 -20.54 -5.85 -6.05
CA ASP A 140 -20.62 -5.28 -7.40
C ASP A 140 -20.79 -3.75 -7.38
N THR A 141 -21.07 -3.16 -6.21
CA THR A 141 -21.14 -1.70 -6.06
C THR A 141 -19.74 -1.13 -5.78
N PRO A 142 -19.28 -0.09 -6.53
CA PRO A 142 -18.01 0.58 -6.26
C PRO A 142 -17.98 1.16 -4.84
N THR A 143 -17.22 0.56 -3.94
CA THR A 143 -17.29 0.86 -2.51
C THR A 143 -15.89 0.93 -1.91
N VAL A 144 -15.67 1.94 -1.08
CA VAL A 144 -14.47 2.08 -0.23
C VAL A 144 -14.91 2.08 1.23
N VAL A 145 -14.36 1.16 2.01
CA VAL A 145 -14.65 1.00 3.43
C VAL A 145 -13.39 1.27 4.25
N GLY A 146 -13.49 2.11 5.27
CA GLY A 146 -12.35 2.41 6.13
C GLY A 146 -12.62 3.57 7.08
N LYS A 147 -11.55 4.16 7.63
CA LYS A 147 -11.66 5.45 8.30
C LYS A 147 -11.55 6.56 7.27
N ILE A 148 -12.70 7.01 6.76
CA ILE A 148 -12.75 8.00 5.67
C ILE A 148 -12.53 9.43 6.19
N ALA A 149 -11.57 10.12 5.59
CA ALA A 149 -11.36 11.54 5.78
C ALA A 149 -12.15 12.33 4.73
N PHE A 150 -12.93 13.31 5.18
CA PHE A 150 -13.70 14.20 4.31
C PHE A 150 -13.17 15.63 4.44
N SER A 151 -13.00 16.33 3.31
CA SER A 151 -12.57 17.74 3.27
C SER A 151 -11.25 17.99 4.02
N TYR A 152 -10.33 17.04 3.99
CA TYR A 152 -9.03 17.14 4.66
C TYR A 152 -8.12 18.11 3.91
N GLY A 153 -7.48 19.03 4.63
CA GLY A 153 -6.60 20.03 4.02
C GLY A 153 -5.34 19.39 3.43
N VAL A 154 -4.97 19.79 2.21
CA VAL A 154 -3.75 19.32 1.56
C VAL A 154 -2.54 19.86 2.31
N LEU A 155 -1.67 18.95 2.75
CA LEU A 155 -0.47 19.31 3.50
C LEU A 155 0.59 19.84 2.52
N ARG A 156 1.02 21.09 2.74
CA ARG A 156 2.02 21.77 1.91
C ARG A 156 3.42 21.78 2.53
N THR A 157 3.60 21.15 3.69
CA THR A 157 4.89 21.06 4.41
C THR A 157 5.04 19.75 5.17
N GLY A 158 6.29 19.32 5.40
CA GLY A 158 6.63 18.11 6.15
C GLY A 158 6.67 16.83 5.30
N LYS A 159 6.76 15.67 5.97
CA LYS A 159 6.86 14.35 5.31
C LYS A 159 5.75 14.12 4.27
N TRP A 160 4.53 14.55 4.62
CA TRP A 160 3.31 14.34 3.84
C TRP A 160 3.03 15.48 2.85
N THR A 161 4.07 16.23 2.45
CA THR A 161 3.89 17.36 1.53
C THR A 161 3.47 16.89 0.15
N GLU A 162 2.33 17.39 -0.30
CA GLU A 162 1.80 17.27 -1.65
C GLU A 162 2.04 18.59 -2.41
N LEU A 163 2.80 18.49 -3.49
CA LEU A 163 3.27 19.64 -4.29
C LEU A 163 2.56 19.74 -5.65
N ILE A 164 1.87 18.67 -6.07
CA ILE A 164 1.35 18.50 -7.42
C ILE A 164 -0.15 18.66 -7.44
N TYR A 165 -0.87 18.09 -6.47
CA TYR A 165 -2.32 18.26 -6.39
C TYR A 165 -2.66 19.72 -6.02
N GLU A 166 -3.40 20.41 -6.89
CA GLU A 166 -3.56 21.87 -6.82
C GLU A 166 -4.62 22.33 -5.81
N ASP A 167 -5.64 21.53 -5.54
CA ASP A 167 -6.73 21.92 -4.64
C ASP A 167 -6.28 22.06 -3.18
N ASP A 168 -6.99 22.87 -2.40
CA ASP A 168 -6.70 23.07 -0.97
C ASP A 168 -7.15 21.90 -0.09
N LYS A 169 -8.05 21.05 -0.60
CA LYS A 169 -8.63 19.93 0.13
C LYS A 169 -8.67 18.69 -0.75
N TYR A 170 -8.31 17.56 -0.16
CA TYR A 170 -8.51 16.28 -0.81
C TYR A 170 -10.00 15.94 -0.94
N PRO A 171 -10.39 15.21 -2.01
CA PRO A 171 -11.67 14.49 -2.03
C PRO A 171 -11.71 13.44 -0.91
N PRO A 172 -12.85 12.75 -0.70
CA PRO A 172 -12.88 11.66 0.27
C PRO A 172 -11.78 10.62 0.00
N PHE A 173 -11.10 10.16 1.05
CA PHE A 173 -10.09 9.10 0.96
C PHE A 173 -10.02 8.33 2.29
N PRO A 174 -9.63 7.04 2.28
CA PRO A 174 -9.41 6.31 3.52
C PRO A 174 -8.08 6.74 4.16
N LEU A 175 -7.99 6.87 5.48
CA LEU A 175 -6.72 7.15 6.14
C LEU A 175 -5.78 5.93 6.05
N GLY A 176 -4.66 6.05 5.34
CA GLY A 176 -3.72 4.93 5.12
C GLY A 176 -3.26 4.27 6.41
N SER A 177 -3.05 5.07 7.47
CA SER A 177 -2.68 4.63 8.84
C SER A 177 -3.73 3.77 9.58
N LYS A 178 -4.85 3.44 8.93
CA LYS A 178 -5.92 2.60 9.49
C LYS A 178 -6.19 1.37 8.63
N GLY A 179 -5.59 1.29 7.45
CA GLY A 179 -5.99 0.37 6.40
C GLY A 179 -7.34 0.72 5.79
N HIS A 180 -7.68 0.02 4.71
CA HIS A 180 -8.95 0.16 4.01
C HIS A 180 -9.29 -1.08 3.20
N SER A 181 -10.57 -1.24 2.90
CA SER A 181 -11.07 -2.23 1.95
C SER A 181 -11.67 -1.53 0.74
N VAL A 182 -11.47 -2.08 -0.44
CA VAL A 182 -12.18 -1.67 -1.66
C VAL A 182 -12.90 -2.87 -2.26
N SER A 183 -14.07 -2.65 -2.85
CA SER A 183 -14.73 -3.69 -3.64
C SER A 183 -13.99 -3.92 -4.96
N ARG A 184 -14.24 -5.07 -5.58
CA ARG A 184 -13.62 -5.44 -6.86
C ARG A 184 -13.81 -4.39 -7.97
N PRO A 185 -14.98 -3.76 -8.18
CA PRO A 185 -15.12 -2.71 -9.19
C PRO A 185 -14.16 -1.53 -9.01
N ILE A 186 -13.83 -1.16 -7.76
CA ILE A 186 -12.85 -0.11 -7.48
C ILE A 186 -11.43 -0.58 -7.85
N ALA A 187 -11.06 -1.80 -7.47
CA ALA A 187 -9.77 -2.38 -7.82
C ALA A 187 -9.61 -2.53 -9.35
N GLU A 188 -10.65 -2.99 -10.04
CA GLU A 188 -10.69 -3.12 -11.50
C GLU A 188 -10.56 -1.76 -12.18
N PHE A 189 -11.30 -0.74 -11.74
CA PHE A 189 -11.12 0.63 -12.25
C PHE A 189 -9.66 1.10 -12.12
N VAL A 190 -9.03 0.92 -10.96
CA VAL A 190 -7.65 1.35 -10.75
C VAL A 190 -6.69 0.62 -11.69
N THR A 191 -6.89 -0.68 -11.89
CA THR A 191 -6.01 -1.52 -12.71
C THR A 191 -6.19 -1.28 -14.21
N GLU A 192 -7.43 -1.13 -14.67
CA GLU A 192 -7.74 -0.81 -16.07
C GLU A 192 -7.23 0.57 -16.50
N ASN A 193 -7.07 1.50 -15.54
CA ASN A 193 -6.65 2.88 -15.81
C ASN A 193 -5.24 3.18 -15.29
N MET A 194 -4.49 2.19 -14.79
CA MET A 194 -3.28 2.38 -13.99
C MET A 194 -2.21 3.28 -14.62
N ASP A 195 -2.05 3.22 -15.94
CA ASP A 195 -1.08 4.01 -16.71
C ASP A 195 -1.45 5.50 -16.81
N SER A 196 -2.74 5.81 -16.72
CA SER A 196 -3.28 7.18 -16.80
C SER A 196 -3.43 7.85 -15.44
N LEU A 197 -3.54 7.06 -14.37
CA LEU A 197 -3.70 7.55 -13.01
C LEU A 197 -2.39 8.16 -12.52
N PHE A 198 -2.40 9.43 -12.12
CA PHE A 198 -1.18 10.08 -11.62
C PHE A 198 -0.80 9.57 -10.22
N ASN A 199 0.49 9.36 -9.93
CA ASN A 199 0.95 8.95 -8.59
C ASN A 199 1.19 10.17 -7.71
N TYR A 200 0.26 10.45 -6.79
CA TYR A 200 0.36 11.56 -5.83
C TYR A 200 1.24 11.19 -4.61
N GLN A 201 1.39 12.11 -3.66
CA GLN A 201 2.27 11.99 -2.49
C GLN A 201 2.09 10.68 -1.70
N GLY A 202 0.84 10.29 -1.43
CA GLY A 202 0.48 9.10 -0.67
C GLY A 202 -0.47 8.20 -1.46
N GLU A 203 -0.40 6.89 -1.26
CA GLU A 203 -1.27 5.94 -1.96
C GLU A 203 -2.74 6.10 -1.57
N ASP A 204 -2.99 6.51 -0.34
CA ASP A 204 -4.32 6.70 0.24
C ASP A 204 -5.02 7.92 -0.36
N THR A 205 -4.35 9.06 -0.36
CA THR A 205 -4.80 10.30 -1.02
C THR A 205 -4.90 10.13 -2.53
N SER A 206 -3.97 9.39 -3.15
CA SER A 206 -4.05 9.06 -4.58
C SER A 206 -5.34 8.30 -4.92
N LEU A 207 -5.70 7.27 -4.14
CA LEU A 207 -6.94 6.53 -4.36
C LEU A 207 -8.17 7.45 -4.32
N GLY A 208 -8.22 8.39 -3.37
CA GLY A 208 -9.30 9.38 -3.31
C GLY A 208 -9.37 10.26 -4.56
N ILE A 209 -8.22 10.77 -5.02
CA ILE A 209 -8.15 11.63 -6.22
C ILE A 209 -8.54 10.84 -7.49
N TRP A 210 -8.02 9.63 -7.66
CA TRP A 210 -8.36 8.78 -8.81
C TRP A 210 -9.85 8.53 -8.94
N LEU A 211 -10.52 8.25 -7.82
CA LEU A 211 -11.96 8.03 -7.80
C LEU A 211 -12.75 9.32 -8.03
N ASP A 212 -12.27 10.45 -7.52
CA ASP A 212 -12.92 11.75 -7.69
C ASP A 212 -12.85 12.28 -9.13
N GLU A 213 -11.75 11.97 -9.83
CA GLU A 213 -11.53 12.32 -11.25
C GLU A 213 -12.13 11.28 -12.22
N SER A 214 -12.57 10.13 -11.71
CA SER A 214 -13.13 9.04 -12.51
C SER A 214 -14.58 9.28 -12.92
N HIS A 215 -15.04 8.47 -13.88
CA HIS A 215 -16.47 8.35 -14.19
C HIS A 215 -17.29 7.74 -13.03
N LEU A 216 -16.66 6.99 -12.12
CA LEU A 216 -17.29 6.38 -10.96
C LEU A 216 -17.59 7.36 -9.83
N LYS A 217 -17.10 8.61 -9.88
CA LYS A 217 -17.19 9.61 -8.79
C LYS A 217 -18.54 9.64 -8.07
N LYS A 218 -19.65 9.55 -8.82
CA LYS A 218 -21.02 9.63 -8.28
C LYS A 218 -21.57 8.31 -7.74
N GLU A 219 -20.93 7.20 -8.11
CA GLU A 219 -21.31 5.83 -7.79
C GLU A 219 -20.52 5.31 -6.60
N VAL A 220 -19.31 5.84 -6.34
CA VAL A 220 -18.49 5.41 -5.20
C VAL A 220 -19.21 5.62 -3.88
N GLN A 221 -19.43 4.52 -3.17
CA GLN A 221 -19.90 4.53 -1.79
C GLN A 221 -18.71 4.64 -0.82
N TRP A 222 -18.70 5.73 -0.04
CA TRP A 222 -17.70 5.97 0.99
C TRP A 222 -18.25 5.55 2.35
N ILE A 223 -17.83 4.39 2.85
CA ILE A 223 -18.33 3.82 4.11
C ILE A 223 -17.33 4.07 5.23
N ALA A 224 -17.66 5.03 6.10
CA ALA A 224 -16.92 5.29 7.33
C ALA A 224 -17.23 4.20 8.38
N SER A 225 -16.26 3.32 8.63
CA SER A 225 -16.43 2.14 9.50
C SER A 225 -15.69 2.27 10.83
N THR A 226 -16.31 1.78 11.90
CA THR A 226 -15.70 1.66 13.23
C THR A 226 -14.82 0.42 13.39
N HIS A 227 -14.73 -0.45 12.39
CA HIS A 227 -13.82 -1.60 12.39
C HIS A 227 -12.37 -1.17 12.04
N PHE A 228 -12.19 0.05 11.51
CA PHE A 228 -10.89 0.61 11.14
C PHE A 228 -10.43 1.65 12.16
N ILE A 229 -9.92 1.18 13.30
CA ILE A 229 -9.60 2.02 14.46
C ILE A 229 -8.11 2.07 14.78
N SER A 230 -7.77 3.09 15.58
CA SER A 230 -6.46 3.22 16.20
C SER A 230 -6.55 2.62 17.60
N ASN A 231 -5.86 1.52 17.87
CA ASN A 231 -5.75 1.04 19.23
C ASN A 231 -4.61 1.79 19.92
N HIS A 232 -4.92 2.92 20.57
CA HIS A 232 -3.95 3.67 21.37
C HIS A 232 -3.68 2.91 22.68
N GLN A 233 -2.83 1.87 22.61
CA GLN A 233 -2.18 1.21 23.75
C GLN A 233 -3.07 0.64 24.87
N ASN A 234 -4.38 0.51 24.70
CA ASN A 234 -5.26 -0.14 25.67
C ASN A 234 -5.77 -1.47 25.12
N CYS A 235 -4.87 -2.45 25.01
CA CYS A 235 -5.24 -3.86 24.92
C CYS A 235 -5.62 -4.38 26.32
N ASN A 236 -6.55 -3.71 26.99
CA ASN A 236 -7.14 -4.20 28.23
C ASN A 236 -8.51 -4.78 27.89
N ASN A 237 -8.57 -6.11 27.86
CA ASN A 237 -9.82 -6.87 27.97
C ASN A 237 -10.42 -6.67 29.37
#